data_AF-A0A736MCB6-F1
#
_entry.id   AF-A0A736MCB6-F1
#
_cell.length_a   1.000
_cell.length_b   1.000
_cell.length_c   1.000
_cell.angle_alpha   90.00
_cell.angle_beta   90.00
_cell.angle_gamma   90.00
#
_symmetry.space_group_name_H-M   'P 1'
#
loop_
_entity.id
_entity.type
_entity.pdbx_description
1 polymer ?
#
loop_
_entity_poly.entity_id
_entity_poly.type
_entity_poly.pdbx_seq_one_letter_code
_entity_poly.pdbx_strand_id
1 'polypeptide(L)'
;MKQEEYSFYYKVKNESARRRLGFKAGFFWCTAKKQSLALSRGELAMDAAGFDEADFARPVRVHFPVENDIPPEGAFDTKFCENREPGGEDGKTLTLIPCAASAVKSDETERADGAGTPAGENGIQESHNPPANPQLTVVATLPFRHRVLAQYIGDGEYLYHVDTDQKKEIACLEMDTQNTTVQNLILAAENVEPFKKAIEHDIHKAVNAYKQVFPVDGKVPELCTTIKFFKEWFSAEHINRGLLIKEWAERLKNKPAPVKKTGPHKIIVDDVNKPERPRRSEKPTHRTINYELACGFCEELDLNNLRPAMDFAKRIIAEDREDWKQMSMTVGIIPDIKGYDRQTIIDLVRKAPKAVHNGNPDIRRTWCESFLAVHGVRDPDWYEYVPDNTPTTHEENAARLRQAGKCLRDIETGRFQCDEEK
;
A
#
# COMPACT_ATOMS: atom_id res chain seq x y z
N MET A 1 -35.50 8.34 34.78
CA MET A 1 -34.50 7.78 33.84
C MET A 1 -34.78 8.39 32.48
N LYS A 2 -33.81 9.11 31.89
CA LYS A 2 -33.97 9.71 30.57
C LYS A 2 -34.15 8.60 29.53
N GLN A 3 -35.09 8.77 28.62
CA GLN A 3 -35.21 7.94 27.45
C GLN A 3 -34.45 8.63 26.31
N GLU A 4 -33.80 7.84 25.48
CA GLU A 4 -32.99 8.30 24.35
C GLU A 4 -33.48 7.60 23.08
N GLU A 5 -33.35 8.29 21.95
CA GLU A 5 -33.64 7.75 20.63
C GLU A 5 -32.46 6.92 20.14
N TYR A 6 -32.77 5.73 19.62
CA TYR A 6 -31.80 4.82 19.03
C TYR A 6 -32.27 4.47 17.62
N SER A 7 -31.39 4.69 16.64
CA SER A 7 -31.61 4.34 15.24
C SER A 7 -30.52 3.40 14.76
N PHE A 8 -30.92 2.38 14.01
CA PHE A 8 -30.04 1.30 13.57
C PHE A 8 -30.24 1.00 12.09
N TYR A 9 -29.12 0.76 11.44
CA TYR A 9 -29.04 0.30 10.06
C TYR A 9 -28.57 -1.15 10.03
N TYR A 10 -29.36 -2.00 9.39
CA TYR A 10 -29.14 -3.45 9.28
C TYR A 10 -28.77 -3.79 7.85
N LYS A 11 -27.47 -3.92 7.57
CA LYS A 11 -26.98 -4.28 6.24
C LYS A 11 -27.21 -5.76 5.98
N VAL A 12 -27.75 -6.13 4.81
CA VAL A 12 -27.82 -7.55 4.41
C VAL A 12 -26.40 -8.07 4.19
N LYS A 13 -26.07 -9.18 4.86
CA LYS A 13 -24.69 -9.62 5.07
C LYS A 13 -24.01 -10.11 3.79
N ASN A 14 -24.74 -10.85 2.95
CA ASN A 14 -24.21 -11.59 1.82
C ASN A 14 -25.04 -11.40 0.55
N GLU A 15 -24.43 -11.61 -0.61
CA GLU A 15 -25.10 -11.42 -1.91
C GLU A 15 -26.26 -12.42 -2.13
N SER A 16 -26.15 -13.64 -1.60
CA SER A 16 -27.22 -14.65 -1.65
C SER A 16 -28.48 -14.20 -0.88
N ALA A 17 -28.30 -13.70 0.36
CA ALA A 17 -29.39 -13.15 1.17
C ALA A 17 -30.00 -11.92 0.49
N ARG A 18 -29.17 -11.05 -0.10
CA ARG A 18 -29.63 -9.87 -0.85
C ARG A 18 -30.46 -10.23 -2.08
N ARG A 19 -30.11 -11.29 -2.80
CA ARG A 19 -30.92 -11.80 -3.94
C ARG A 19 -32.24 -12.42 -3.48
N ARG A 20 -32.26 -13.10 -2.34
CA ARG A 20 -33.48 -13.71 -1.77
C ARG A 20 -34.44 -12.67 -1.19
N LEU A 21 -33.91 -11.67 -0.49
CA LEU A 21 -34.69 -10.64 0.20
C LEU A 21 -35.10 -9.48 -0.72
N GLY A 22 -34.34 -9.20 -1.79
CA GLY A 22 -34.68 -8.18 -2.78
C GLY A 22 -34.31 -6.73 -2.39
N PHE A 23 -33.78 -6.50 -1.19
CA PHE A 23 -33.32 -5.20 -0.70
C PHE A 23 -31.92 -5.28 -0.08
N LYS A 24 -31.27 -4.11 0.12
CA LYS A 24 -29.86 -4.03 0.53
C LYS A 24 -29.67 -3.91 2.05
N ALA A 25 -30.63 -3.32 2.74
CA ALA A 25 -30.60 -3.09 4.17
C ALA A 25 -32.00 -2.77 4.72
N GLY A 26 -32.14 -2.82 6.03
CA GLY A 26 -33.31 -2.34 6.76
C GLY A 26 -32.95 -1.26 7.79
N PHE A 27 -33.94 -0.48 8.17
CA PHE A 27 -33.87 0.57 9.18
C PHE A 27 -34.84 0.29 10.31
N PHE A 28 -34.41 0.61 11.53
CA PHE A 28 -35.26 0.54 12.71
C PHE A 28 -34.88 1.67 13.68
N TRP A 29 -35.89 2.22 14.34
CA TRP A 29 -35.67 3.14 15.45
C TRP A 29 -36.69 2.97 16.58
N CYS A 30 -36.25 3.29 17.80
CA CYS A 30 -37.13 3.39 18.95
C CYS A 30 -36.55 4.28 20.06
N THR A 31 -37.43 4.72 20.95
CA THR A 31 -37.08 5.42 22.18
C THR A 31 -36.93 4.39 23.31
N ALA A 32 -35.76 4.37 23.94
CA ALA A 32 -35.44 3.40 25.00
C ALA A 32 -34.56 4.01 26.09
N LYS A 33 -34.53 3.36 27.26
CA LYS A 33 -33.67 3.80 28.38
C LYS A 33 -32.19 3.43 28.19
N LYS A 34 -31.90 2.43 27.33
CA LYS A 34 -30.57 1.86 27.09
C LYS A 34 -30.51 1.24 25.69
N GLN A 35 -29.35 1.33 25.04
CA GLN A 35 -29.12 0.79 23.69
C GLN A 35 -29.41 -0.71 23.56
N SER A 36 -29.09 -1.53 24.57
CA SER A 36 -29.34 -2.98 24.53
C SER A 36 -30.83 -3.32 24.43
N LEU A 37 -31.69 -2.56 25.10
CA LEU A 37 -33.14 -2.73 25.00
C LEU A 37 -33.66 -2.33 23.62
N ALA A 38 -33.05 -1.31 23.00
CA ALA A 38 -33.40 -0.88 21.65
C ALA A 38 -32.99 -1.93 20.60
N LEU A 39 -31.83 -2.57 20.75
CA LEU A 39 -31.38 -3.67 19.88
C LEU A 39 -32.33 -4.87 19.94
N SER A 40 -32.70 -5.33 21.14
CA SER A 40 -33.64 -6.45 21.28
C SER A 40 -35.04 -6.14 20.73
N ARG A 41 -35.47 -4.87 20.77
CA ARG A 41 -36.72 -4.44 20.12
C ARG A 41 -36.60 -4.43 18.59
N GLY A 42 -35.43 -4.08 18.06
CA GLY A 42 -35.14 -4.16 16.63
C GLY A 42 -35.17 -5.59 16.10
N GLU A 43 -34.59 -6.53 16.86
CA GLU A 43 -34.65 -7.98 16.55
C GLU A 43 -36.10 -8.49 16.54
N LEU A 44 -36.90 -8.13 17.55
CA LEU A 44 -38.32 -8.50 17.61
C LEU A 44 -39.13 -7.91 16.44
N ALA A 45 -38.83 -6.67 16.05
CA ALA A 45 -39.50 -6.02 14.91
C ALA A 45 -39.09 -6.65 13.57
N MET A 46 -37.86 -7.12 13.44
CA MET A 46 -37.36 -7.85 12.28
C MET A 46 -38.05 -9.21 12.13
N ASP A 47 -38.17 -9.97 13.22
CA ASP A 47 -38.88 -11.26 13.25
C ASP A 47 -40.38 -11.09 12.96
N ALA A 48 -41.02 -10.08 13.55
CA ALA A 48 -42.41 -9.73 13.27
C ALA A 48 -42.65 -9.31 11.81
N ALA A 49 -41.62 -8.76 11.14
CA ALA A 49 -41.64 -8.44 9.72
C ALA A 49 -41.32 -9.65 8.82
N GLY A 50 -41.02 -10.83 9.41
CA GLY A 50 -40.78 -12.08 8.70
C GLY A 50 -39.34 -12.25 8.19
N PHE A 51 -38.38 -11.53 8.77
CA PHE A 51 -36.96 -11.60 8.39
C PHE A 51 -36.11 -12.29 9.46
N ASP A 52 -35.11 -13.06 9.03
CA ASP A 52 -34.18 -13.75 9.93
C ASP A 52 -32.97 -12.86 10.23
N GLU A 53 -32.65 -12.69 11.51
CA GLU A 53 -31.47 -11.92 11.98
C GLU A 53 -30.17 -12.40 11.32
N ALA A 54 -30.05 -13.70 11.02
CA ALA A 54 -28.87 -14.29 10.42
C ALA A 54 -28.55 -13.75 9.01
N ASP A 55 -29.55 -13.18 8.31
CA ASP A 55 -29.36 -12.56 7.00
C ASP A 55 -28.66 -11.21 7.06
N PHE A 56 -28.59 -10.60 8.24
CA PHE A 56 -28.06 -9.26 8.44
C PHE A 56 -26.70 -9.28 9.12
N ALA A 57 -25.86 -8.30 8.77
CA ALA A 57 -24.65 -7.99 9.52
C ALA A 57 -25.04 -7.32 10.85
N ARG A 58 -24.08 -7.24 11.78
CA ARG A 58 -24.29 -6.55 13.05
C ARG A 58 -24.84 -5.13 12.81
N PRO A 59 -25.90 -4.72 13.51
CA PRO A 59 -26.53 -3.42 13.29
C PRO A 59 -25.57 -2.27 13.61
N VAL A 60 -25.55 -1.29 12.71
CA VAL A 60 -24.78 -0.05 12.90
C VAL A 60 -25.70 1.00 13.49
N ARG A 61 -25.30 1.58 14.63
CA ARG A 61 -26.03 2.72 15.21
C ARG A 61 -25.80 3.95 14.34
N VAL A 62 -26.87 4.50 13.80
CA VAL A 62 -26.89 5.68 12.95
C VAL A 62 -27.49 6.88 13.68
N HIS A 63 -27.22 8.09 13.19
CA HIS A 63 -27.89 9.29 13.67
C HIS A 63 -29.37 9.26 13.30
N PHE A 64 -30.21 9.83 14.17
CA PHE A 64 -31.65 9.93 13.92
C PHE A 64 -31.88 10.81 12.68
N PRO A 65 -32.53 10.32 11.61
CA PRO A 65 -32.79 11.11 10.42
C PRO A 65 -33.74 12.28 10.75
N VAL A 66 -33.56 13.45 10.12
CA VAL A 66 -34.44 14.64 10.35
C VAL A 66 -35.32 14.87 9.12
N GLU A 67 -35.96 13.82 8.63
CA GLU A 67 -36.71 13.80 7.36
C GLU A 67 -38.18 13.37 7.56
N ASN A 68 -39.06 13.74 6.63
CA ASN A 68 -40.51 13.55 6.78
C ASN A 68 -40.99 12.11 6.47
N ASP A 69 -40.11 11.22 6.02
CA ASP A 69 -40.43 9.86 5.55
C ASP A 69 -39.91 8.75 6.49
N ILE A 70 -39.62 9.10 7.75
CA ILE A 70 -39.16 8.14 8.76
C ILE A 70 -40.30 7.15 9.07
N PRO A 71 -40.03 5.84 9.08
CA PRO A 71 -41.04 4.83 9.40
C PRO A 71 -41.56 4.97 10.84
N PRO A 72 -42.74 4.42 11.17
CA PRO A 72 -43.26 4.46 12.54
C PRO A 72 -42.29 3.86 13.57
N GLU A 73 -42.29 4.40 14.78
CA GLU A 73 -41.46 3.89 15.88
C GLU A 73 -41.72 2.39 16.10
N GLY A 74 -40.64 1.61 16.18
CA GLY A 74 -40.74 0.18 16.43
C GLY A 74 -41.03 -0.67 15.19
N ALA A 75 -41.21 -0.06 14.00
CA ALA A 75 -41.35 -0.79 12.75
C ALA A 75 -39.97 -1.07 12.11
N PHE A 76 -39.79 -2.28 11.57
CA PHE A 76 -38.63 -2.62 10.76
C PHE A 76 -38.95 -2.33 9.30
N ASP A 77 -38.28 -1.33 8.72
CA ASP A 77 -38.57 -0.83 7.37
C ASP A 77 -37.42 -1.13 6.41
N THR A 78 -37.73 -1.68 5.24
CA THR A 78 -36.73 -2.05 4.21
C THR A 78 -36.66 -1.05 3.06
N LYS A 79 -37.66 -0.17 2.92
CA LYS A 79 -37.78 0.81 1.84
C LYS A 79 -36.99 2.08 2.13
N PHE A 80 -36.95 2.49 3.39
CA PHE A 80 -36.22 3.65 3.88
C PHE A 80 -34.72 3.58 3.52
N CYS A 81 -34.17 2.38 3.40
CA CYS A 81 -32.77 2.13 3.02
C CYS A 81 -32.56 1.83 1.53
N GLU A 82 -33.58 1.82 0.68
CA GLU A 82 -33.40 1.56 -0.76
C GLU A 82 -32.51 2.61 -1.41
N ASN A 83 -32.66 3.85 -0.96
CA ASN A 83 -32.00 5.03 -1.51
C ASN A 83 -31.05 5.68 -0.51
N ARG A 84 -30.78 5.04 0.63
CA ARG A 84 -30.00 5.62 1.73
C ARG A 84 -29.04 4.61 2.32
N GLU A 85 -27.81 5.04 2.53
CA GLU A 85 -26.80 4.26 3.23
C GLU A 85 -26.05 5.11 4.26
N PRO A 86 -25.57 4.52 5.37
CA PRO A 86 -24.71 5.22 6.31
C PRO A 86 -23.47 5.74 5.58
N GLY A 87 -23.32 7.06 5.56
CA GLY A 87 -22.29 7.81 4.87
C GLY A 87 -21.96 9.11 5.63
N GLY A 88 -21.22 10.01 4.98
CA GLY A 88 -20.64 11.18 5.65
C GLY A 88 -19.36 10.86 6.43
N GLU A 89 -18.67 11.89 6.94
CA GLU A 89 -17.39 11.75 7.67
C GLU A 89 -17.50 10.94 8.97
N ASP A 90 -18.70 10.80 9.53
CA ASP A 90 -18.98 10.08 10.78
C ASP A 90 -19.34 8.59 10.58
N GLY A 91 -19.58 8.15 9.33
CA GLY A 91 -20.01 6.80 8.97
C GLY A 91 -21.35 6.38 9.60
N LYS A 92 -22.14 7.33 10.10
CA LYS A 92 -23.36 7.10 10.89
C LYS A 92 -24.53 7.95 10.42
N THR A 93 -24.31 8.97 9.60
CA THR A 93 -25.39 9.75 9.01
C THR A 93 -25.93 9.04 7.77
N LEU A 94 -27.25 8.82 7.68
CA LEU A 94 -27.84 8.22 6.47
C LEU A 94 -27.82 9.24 5.34
N THR A 95 -27.15 8.91 4.23
CA THR A 95 -27.01 9.78 3.06
C THR A 95 -27.70 9.18 1.84
N LEU A 96 -28.27 10.04 0.99
CA LEU A 96 -28.98 9.61 -0.23
C LEU A 96 -28.00 9.08 -1.28
N ILE A 97 -28.28 7.89 -1.80
CA ILE A 97 -27.51 7.20 -2.84
C ILE A 97 -27.82 7.88 -4.20
N PRO A 98 -26.82 8.33 -4.98
CA PRO A 98 -27.01 9.18 -6.16
C PRO A 98 -27.71 8.56 -7.39
N CYS A 99 -28.44 7.45 -7.27
CA CYS A 99 -29.03 6.73 -8.42
C CYS A 99 -30.55 6.49 -8.30
N ALA A 100 -31.22 7.03 -7.28
CA ALA A 100 -32.66 6.83 -7.07
C ALA A 100 -33.54 8.07 -7.25
N ALA A 101 -32.98 9.19 -7.71
CA ALA A 101 -33.77 10.38 -8.06
C ALA A 101 -34.59 10.21 -9.36
N SER A 102 -34.47 9.08 -10.06
CA SER A 102 -35.13 8.83 -11.36
C SER A 102 -36.08 7.62 -11.35
N ALA A 103 -36.66 7.29 -10.19
CA ALA A 103 -37.68 6.24 -10.09
C ALA A 103 -38.82 6.62 -9.13
N VAL A 104 -39.43 7.79 -9.34
CA VAL A 104 -40.83 7.99 -8.93
C VAL A 104 -41.68 7.61 -10.14
N LYS A 105 -42.01 6.32 -10.27
CA LYS A 105 -43.21 5.94 -11.03
C LYS A 105 -44.39 6.32 -10.15
N SER A 106 -44.98 7.47 -10.43
CA SER A 106 -46.35 7.77 -10.04
C SER A 106 -47.26 6.78 -10.77
N ASP A 107 -47.76 5.81 -10.03
CA ASP A 107 -48.89 4.99 -10.44
C ASP A 107 -50.14 5.69 -9.89
N GLU A 108 -50.80 6.50 -10.71
CA GLU A 108 -52.21 6.82 -10.50
C GLU A 108 -52.97 6.43 -11.76
N THR A 109 -53.87 5.48 -11.55
CA THR A 109 -54.75 4.87 -12.52
C THR A 109 -55.76 5.88 -13.05
N GLU A 110 -56.00 5.79 -14.36
CA GLU A 110 -56.98 6.53 -15.13
C GLU A 110 -58.38 6.57 -14.49
N ARG A 111 -59.03 7.74 -14.55
CA ARG A 111 -60.44 7.78 -14.99
C ARG A 111 -60.78 9.13 -15.67
N ALA A 112 -61.37 8.98 -16.84
CA ALA A 112 -61.75 9.99 -17.83
C ALA A 112 -62.82 11.00 -17.36
N ASP A 113 -62.81 12.22 -17.92
CA ASP A 113 -63.64 12.57 -19.09
C ASP A 113 -63.45 14.03 -19.55
N GLY A 114 -63.45 14.24 -20.88
CA GLY A 114 -64.26 15.31 -21.49
C GLY A 114 -63.64 16.67 -21.87
N ALA A 115 -63.19 16.75 -23.12
CA ALA A 115 -63.45 17.83 -24.10
C ALA A 115 -62.60 19.13 -24.13
N GLY A 116 -62.05 19.41 -25.33
CA GLY A 116 -61.90 20.77 -25.87
C GLY A 116 -60.53 21.18 -26.43
N THR A 117 -60.25 20.89 -27.70
CA THR A 117 -59.30 21.65 -28.57
C THR A 117 -59.99 22.98 -29.00
N PRO A 118 -59.34 24.04 -29.56
CA PRO A 118 -58.05 24.01 -30.26
C PRO A 118 -57.12 25.26 -30.19
N ALA A 119 -55.91 25.04 -30.73
CA ALA A 119 -55.07 25.93 -31.55
C ALA A 119 -54.62 27.30 -31.02
N GLY A 120 -53.31 27.46 -30.92
CA GLY A 120 -52.61 28.74 -30.87
C GLY A 120 -51.13 28.55 -31.18
N GLU A 121 -50.73 28.86 -32.41
CA GLU A 121 -49.34 29.03 -32.82
C GLU A 121 -48.68 30.15 -31.99
N ASN A 122 -47.43 29.96 -31.57
CA ASN A 122 -46.33 30.92 -31.74
C ASN A 122 -45.17 30.61 -30.78
N GLY A 123 -43.96 30.75 -31.33
CA GLY A 123 -42.77 31.04 -30.54
C GLY A 123 -41.86 29.84 -30.32
N ILE A 124 -40.90 29.68 -31.23
CA ILE A 124 -39.58 29.15 -30.87
C ILE A 124 -39.06 30.08 -29.77
N GLN A 125 -39.24 29.71 -28.51
CA GLN A 125 -38.44 30.22 -27.41
C GLN A 125 -37.32 29.21 -27.21
N GLU A 126 -36.14 29.54 -27.75
CA GLU A 126 -34.89 29.15 -27.12
C GLU A 126 -35.02 29.55 -25.64
N SER A 127 -35.34 28.59 -24.79
CA SER A 127 -35.08 28.73 -23.37
C SER A 127 -33.56 28.73 -23.24
N HIS A 128 -33.00 29.94 -23.27
CA HIS A 128 -31.76 30.24 -22.59
C HIS A 128 -31.95 29.84 -21.12
N ASN A 129 -31.74 28.54 -20.82
CA ASN A 129 -31.31 28.15 -19.50
C ASN A 129 -30.01 28.94 -19.27
N PRO A 130 -29.88 29.69 -18.17
CA PRO A 130 -28.57 30.15 -17.76
C PRO A 130 -27.69 28.90 -17.70
N PRO A 131 -26.43 28.93 -18.18
CA PRO A 131 -25.57 27.76 -18.09
C PRO A 131 -25.61 27.31 -16.64
N ALA A 132 -26.08 26.07 -16.42
CA ALA A 132 -26.12 25.49 -15.09
C ALA A 132 -24.74 25.70 -14.49
N ASN A 133 -24.65 26.40 -13.36
CA ASN A 133 -23.37 26.64 -12.71
C ASN A 133 -22.64 25.28 -12.65
N PRO A 134 -21.41 25.18 -13.19
CA PRO A 134 -20.74 23.90 -13.30
C PRO A 134 -20.69 23.27 -11.91
N GLN A 135 -21.21 22.05 -11.80
CA GLN A 135 -21.27 21.34 -10.52
C GLN A 135 -19.84 20.91 -10.16
N LEU A 136 -19.15 21.78 -9.44
CA LEU A 136 -17.78 21.58 -9.00
C LEU A 136 -17.75 20.61 -7.81
N THR A 137 -16.88 19.62 -7.90
CA THR A 137 -16.61 18.69 -6.80
C THR A 137 -15.18 18.83 -6.35
N VAL A 138 -14.97 18.91 -5.04
CA VAL A 138 -13.64 18.99 -4.44
C VAL A 138 -12.86 17.71 -4.75
N VAL A 139 -11.66 17.84 -5.33
CA VAL A 139 -10.85 16.67 -5.72
C VAL A 139 -10.51 15.81 -4.51
N ALA A 140 -10.18 16.41 -3.37
CA ALA A 140 -9.80 15.69 -2.15
C ALA A 140 -10.88 14.75 -1.59
N THR A 141 -12.16 14.92 -1.97
CA THR A 141 -13.26 14.03 -1.55
C THR A 141 -13.45 12.83 -2.46
N LEU A 142 -12.70 12.74 -3.56
CA LEU A 142 -12.76 11.64 -4.51
C LEU A 142 -11.95 10.42 -4.04
N PRO A 143 -12.23 9.21 -4.57
CA PRO A 143 -11.38 8.05 -4.37
C PRO A 143 -9.93 8.34 -4.76
N PHE A 144 -8.97 7.70 -4.10
CA PHE A 144 -7.54 7.97 -4.30
C PHE A 144 -7.11 7.93 -5.77
N ARG A 145 -7.54 6.93 -6.54
CA ARG A 145 -7.26 6.84 -7.98
C ARG A 145 -7.80 8.03 -8.75
N HIS A 146 -9.01 8.49 -8.41
CA HIS A 146 -9.64 9.64 -9.05
C HIS A 146 -8.93 10.94 -8.69
N ARG A 147 -8.38 11.05 -7.48
CA ARG A 147 -7.52 12.17 -7.07
C ARG A 147 -6.24 12.23 -7.92
N VAL A 148 -5.58 11.09 -8.08
CA VAL A 148 -4.39 10.97 -8.95
C VAL A 148 -4.73 11.34 -10.40
N LEU A 149 -5.85 10.85 -10.93
CA LEU A 149 -6.29 11.13 -12.30
C LEU A 149 -6.75 12.57 -12.51
N ALA A 150 -7.37 13.20 -11.50
CA ALA A 150 -7.70 14.62 -11.55
C ALA A 150 -6.44 15.47 -11.76
N GLN A 151 -5.37 15.20 -11.00
CA GLN A 151 -4.10 15.91 -11.20
C GLN A 151 -3.42 15.52 -12.52
N TYR A 152 -3.75 14.36 -13.11
CA TYR A 152 -3.22 13.94 -14.41
C TYR A 152 -3.83 14.72 -15.57
N ILE A 153 -5.15 14.95 -15.56
CA ILE A 153 -5.86 15.73 -16.59
C ILE A 153 -5.67 17.25 -16.43
N GLY A 154 -5.22 17.71 -15.27
CA GLY A 154 -4.96 19.13 -15.00
C GLY A 154 -3.79 19.74 -15.78
N ASP A 155 -3.06 18.97 -16.60
CA ASP A 155 -1.99 19.46 -17.49
C ASP A 155 -0.96 20.40 -16.85
N GLY A 156 -0.64 20.18 -15.57
CA GLY A 156 0.31 20.98 -14.82
C GLY A 156 -0.34 21.94 -13.83
N GLU A 157 -1.62 22.26 -14.01
CA GLU A 157 -2.42 23.04 -13.08
C GLU A 157 -2.91 22.18 -11.92
N TYR A 158 -2.93 22.78 -10.72
CA TYR A 158 -3.45 22.11 -9.53
C TYR A 158 -4.97 22.16 -9.53
N LEU A 159 -5.62 21.01 -9.68
CA LEU A 159 -7.07 20.94 -9.64
C LEU A 159 -7.55 20.81 -8.19
N TYR A 160 -8.14 21.89 -7.67
CA TYR A 160 -8.88 21.88 -6.39
C TYR A 160 -10.26 21.27 -6.56
N HIS A 161 -10.88 21.50 -7.72
CA HIS A 161 -12.21 21.03 -8.07
C HIS A 161 -12.22 20.44 -9.46
N VAL A 162 -13.12 19.50 -9.69
CA VAL A 162 -13.45 18.97 -11.01
C VAL A 162 -14.93 19.17 -11.30
N ASP A 163 -15.25 19.58 -12.52
CA ASP A 163 -16.62 19.68 -12.98
C ASP A 163 -17.20 18.31 -13.41
N THR A 164 -18.43 18.32 -13.92
CA THR A 164 -19.14 17.10 -14.34
C THR A 164 -18.46 16.40 -15.51
N ASP A 165 -17.86 17.12 -16.44
CA ASP A 165 -17.25 16.54 -17.64
C ASP A 165 -15.84 16.03 -17.33
N GLN A 166 -15.06 16.76 -16.54
CA GLN A 166 -13.78 16.30 -15.99
C GLN A 166 -13.95 15.03 -15.14
N LYS A 167 -15.03 14.92 -14.37
CA LYS A 167 -15.36 13.68 -13.63
C LYS A 167 -15.64 12.49 -14.56
N LYS A 168 -16.39 12.70 -15.63
CA LYS A 168 -16.65 11.65 -16.62
C LYS A 168 -15.33 11.21 -17.27
N GLU A 169 -14.47 12.17 -17.62
CA GLU A 169 -13.15 11.90 -18.17
C GLU A 169 -12.28 11.07 -17.22
N ILE A 170 -12.22 11.44 -15.94
CA ILE A 170 -11.51 10.67 -14.90
C ILE A 170 -12.04 9.23 -14.80
N ALA A 171 -13.36 9.05 -14.79
CA ALA A 171 -13.97 7.72 -14.73
C ALA A 171 -13.67 6.89 -15.99
N CYS A 172 -13.71 7.51 -17.16
CA CYS A 172 -13.32 6.88 -18.43
C CYS A 172 -11.85 6.48 -18.43
N LEU A 173 -10.96 7.34 -17.94
CA LEU A 173 -9.52 7.07 -17.84
C LEU A 173 -9.19 5.92 -16.88
N GLU A 174 -9.94 5.78 -15.77
CA GLU A 174 -9.77 4.63 -14.88
C GLU A 174 -10.16 3.31 -15.56
N MET A 175 -11.26 3.31 -16.32
CA MET A 175 -11.77 2.14 -17.04
C MET A 175 -10.99 1.81 -18.32
N ASP A 176 -10.22 2.76 -18.86
CA ASP A 176 -9.40 2.55 -20.05
C ASP A 176 -8.15 1.72 -19.74
N THR A 177 -8.33 0.40 -19.81
CA THR A 177 -7.25 -0.58 -19.65
C THR A 177 -6.22 -0.57 -20.79
N GLN A 178 -6.51 0.08 -21.91
CA GLN A 178 -5.58 0.17 -23.06
C GLN A 178 -4.58 1.32 -22.89
N ASN A 179 -4.94 2.35 -22.10
CA ASN A 179 -4.02 3.43 -21.75
C ASN A 179 -2.97 2.98 -20.72
N THR A 180 -1.90 2.36 -21.23
CA THR A 180 -0.85 1.76 -20.40
C THR A 180 -0.13 2.81 -19.52
N THR A 181 0.00 4.05 -19.98
CA THR A 181 0.60 5.16 -19.20
C THR A 181 -0.23 5.47 -17.96
N VAL A 182 -1.53 5.65 -18.15
CA VAL A 182 -2.47 5.93 -17.05
C VAL A 182 -2.59 4.74 -16.11
N GLN A 183 -2.69 3.52 -16.65
CA GLN A 183 -2.74 2.29 -15.84
C GLN A 183 -1.47 2.12 -14.99
N ASN A 184 -0.29 2.37 -15.55
CA ASN A 184 0.97 2.29 -14.80
C ASN A 184 1.06 3.36 -13.71
N LEU A 185 0.55 4.57 -13.96
CA LEU A 185 0.49 5.64 -12.96
C LEU A 185 -0.40 5.24 -11.77
N ILE A 186 -1.65 4.83 -12.01
CA ILE A 186 -2.59 4.49 -10.92
C ILE A 186 -2.16 3.24 -10.16
N LEU A 187 -1.60 2.23 -10.85
CA LEU A 187 -1.07 1.04 -10.20
C LEU A 187 0.14 1.37 -9.34
N ALA A 188 1.07 2.20 -9.83
CA ALA A 188 2.22 2.60 -9.04
C ALA A 188 1.83 3.45 -7.83
N ALA A 189 0.85 4.35 -7.99
CA ALA A 189 0.32 5.15 -6.88
C ALA A 189 -0.28 4.28 -5.77
N GLU A 190 -0.96 3.19 -6.11
CA GLU A 190 -1.53 2.23 -5.15
C GLU A 190 -0.47 1.36 -4.45
N ASN A 191 0.66 1.11 -5.10
CA ASN A 191 1.71 0.22 -4.60
C ASN A 191 2.81 0.95 -3.80
N VAL A 192 2.90 2.28 -3.92
CA VAL A 192 3.88 3.08 -3.19
C VAL A 192 3.20 3.70 -1.98
N GLU A 193 3.41 3.11 -0.79
CA GLU A 193 2.78 3.53 0.48
C GLU A 193 2.85 5.04 0.77
N PRO A 194 4.00 5.73 0.61
CA PRO A 194 4.06 7.19 0.75
C PRO A 194 3.16 7.95 -0.23
N PHE A 195 2.97 7.42 -1.44
CA PHE A 195 2.09 8.03 -2.45
C PHE A 195 0.62 7.78 -2.08
N LYS A 196 0.27 6.56 -1.68
CA LYS A 196 -1.09 6.20 -1.25
C LYS A 196 -1.59 7.05 -0.06
N LYS A 197 -0.66 7.47 0.80
CA LYS A 197 -0.91 8.33 1.97
C LYS A 197 -0.65 9.83 1.71
N ALA A 198 -0.32 10.20 0.48
CA ALA A 198 0.06 11.57 0.14
C ALA A 198 -1.14 12.53 0.29
N ILE A 199 -0.83 13.74 0.79
CA ILE A 199 -1.76 14.86 0.74
C ILE A 199 -1.92 15.36 -0.70
N GLU A 200 -3.01 16.06 -0.98
CA GLU A 200 -3.37 16.46 -2.35
C GLU A 200 -2.27 17.24 -3.09
N HIS A 201 -1.58 18.13 -2.38
CA HIS A 201 -0.43 18.86 -2.90
C HIS A 201 0.75 17.96 -3.32
N ASP A 202 1.05 16.91 -2.57
CA ASP A 202 2.09 15.96 -2.95
C ASP A 202 1.65 15.03 -4.09
N ILE A 203 0.36 14.67 -4.17
CA ILE A 203 -0.21 13.94 -5.31
C ILE A 203 0.01 14.73 -6.59
N HIS A 204 -0.39 16.01 -6.60
CA HIS A 204 -0.20 16.89 -7.75
C HIS A 204 1.27 16.97 -8.18
N LYS A 205 2.18 17.23 -7.23
CA LYS A 205 3.62 17.33 -7.52
C LYS A 205 4.19 16.03 -8.07
N ALA A 206 3.78 14.88 -7.52
CA ALA A 206 4.23 13.58 -7.98
C ALA A 206 3.71 13.26 -9.39
N VAL A 207 2.45 13.55 -9.68
CA VAL A 207 1.85 13.34 -11.02
C VAL A 207 2.51 14.23 -12.07
N ASN A 208 2.77 15.50 -11.75
CA ASN A 208 3.49 16.40 -12.64
C ASN A 208 4.94 15.95 -12.87
N ALA A 209 5.63 15.49 -11.83
CA ALA A 209 6.97 14.93 -11.97
C ALA A 209 6.97 13.69 -12.87
N TYR A 210 5.96 12.83 -12.76
CA TYR A 210 5.77 11.67 -13.63
C TYR A 210 5.60 12.08 -15.09
N LYS A 211 4.75 13.06 -15.42
CA LYS A 211 4.57 13.55 -16.80
C LYS A 211 5.85 14.15 -17.38
N GLN A 212 6.69 14.79 -16.55
CA GLN A 212 7.98 15.35 -16.99
C GLN A 212 9.03 14.27 -17.28
N VAL A 213 9.06 13.20 -16.48
CA VAL A 213 10.01 12.09 -16.66
C VAL A 213 9.57 11.15 -17.78
N PHE A 214 8.26 10.96 -17.93
CA PHE A 214 7.64 10.03 -18.87
C PHE A 214 6.60 10.76 -19.74
N PRO A 215 7.05 11.51 -20.78
CA PRO A 215 6.15 12.23 -21.66
C PRO A 215 5.23 11.28 -22.44
N VAL A 216 4.01 11.73 -22.74
CA VAL A 216 2.94 10.94 -23.40
C VAL A 216 3.37 10.47 -24.80
N ASP A 217 4.13 11.28 -25.53
CA ASP A 217 4.68 10.95 -26.86
C ASP A 217 5.96 10.10 -26.81
N GLY A 218 6.44 9.81 -25.60
CA GLY A 218 7.64 9.03 -25.35
C GLY A 218 7.38 7.52 -25.29
N LYS A 219 8.46 6.76 -25.06
CA LYS A 219 8.33 5.34 -24.79
C LYS A 219 7.62 5.13 -23.45
N VAL A 220 6.49 4.44 -23.46
CA VAL A 220 5.72 4.10 -22.25
C VAL A 220 6.64 3.38 -21.26
N PRO A 221 6.75 3.87 -20.01
CA PRO A 221 7.59 3.23 -19.01
C PRO A 221 6.96 1.92 -18.53
N GLU A 222 7.80 0.93 -18.22
CA GLU A 222 7.35 -0.28 -17.54
C GLU A 222 6.83 0.06 -16.13
N LEU A 223 5.83 -0.70 -15.62
CA LEU A 223 5.26 -0.49 -14.29
C LEU A 223 6.33 -0.49 -13.19
N CYS A 224 7.28 -1.42 -13.23
CA CYS A 224 8.39 -1.48 -12.26
C CYS A 224 9.26 -0.22 -12.29
N THR A 225 9.48 0.36 -13.48
CA THR A 225 10.23 1.62 -13.62
C THR A 225 9.46 2.77 -12.99
N THR A 226 8.13 2.80 -13.19
CA THR A 226 7.22 3.80 -12.60
C THR A 226 7.18 3.69 -11.07
N ILE A 227 7.05 2.48 -10.52
CA ILE A 227 7.10 2.24 -9.06
C ILE A 227 8.44 2.70 -8.47
N LYS A 228 9.55 2.38 -9.14
CA LYS A 228 10.89 2.77 -8.69
C LYS A 228 11.04 4.29 -8.66
N PHE A 229 10.58 4.99 -9.70
CA PHE A 229 10.56 6.44 -9.75
C PHE A 229 9.80 7.04 -8.56
N PHE A 230 8.58 6.57 -8.27
CA PHE A 230 7.80 7.11 -7.16
C PHE A 230 8.41 6.79 -5.79
N LYS A 231 9.02 5.61 -5.59
CA LYS A 231 9.78 5.33 -4.36
C LYS A 231 10.91 6.34 -4.16
N GLU A 232 11.74 6.57 -5.19
CA GLU A 232 12.83 7.55 -5.12
C GLU A 232 12.29 8.98 -4.92
N TRP A 233 11.20 9.34 -5.59
CA TRP A 233 10.57 10.67 -5.49
C TRP A 233 10.07 10.99 -4.09
N PHE A 234 9.36 10.05 -3.46
CA PHE A 234 8.82 10.24 -2.10
C PHE A 234 9.88 10.08 -1.02
N SER A 235 10.98 9.37 -1.27
CA SER A 235 12.14 9.31 -0.37
C SER A 235 13.06 10.52 -0.49
N ALA A 236 13.02 11.27 -1.60
CA ALA A 236 13.82 12.46 -1.79
C ALA A 236 13.27 13.65 -0.99
N GLU A 237 14.20 14.41 -0.37
CA GLU A 237 13.89 15.70 0.24
C GLU A 237 13.24 16.64 -0.78
N HIS A 238 12.28 17.46 -0.33
CA HIS A 238 11.53 18.37 -1.21
C HIS A 238 12.41 19.27 -2.07
N ILE A 239 13.59 19.69 -1.57
CA ILE A 239 14.56 20.54 -2.27
C ILE A 239 15.23 19.78 -3.43
N ASN A 240 15.45 18.46 -3.26
CA ASN A 240 16.18 17.62 -4.22
C ASN A 240 15.27 17.00 -5.28
N ARG A 241 13.95 17.05 -5.10
CA ARG A 241 12.95 16.55 -6.06
C ARG A 241 13.13 17.14 -7.46
N GLY A 242 13.36 18.45 -7.59
CA GLY A 242 13.60 19.08 -8.91
C GLY A 242 14.84 18.54 -9.64
N LEU A 243 15.90 18.20 -8.91
CA LEU A 243 17.10 17.57 -9.46
C LEU A 243 16.83 16.11 -9.86
N LEU A 244 16.09 15.39 -9.03
CA LEU A 244 15.72 13.99 -9.27
C LEU A 244 14.95 13.81 -10.60
N ILE A 245 14.01 14.70 -10.94
CA ILE A 245 13.32 14.67 -12.26
C ILE A 245 14.33 14.73 -13.40
N LYS A 246 15.29 15.67 -13.33
CA LYS A 246 16.29 15.88 -14.38
C LYS A 246 17.19 14.65 -14.52
N GLU A 247 17.67 14.08 -13.41
CA GLU A 247 18.46 12.86 -13.43
C GLU A 247 17.69 11.69 -14.04
N TRP A 248 16.40 11.52 -13.68
CA TRP A 248 15.58 10.45 -14.22
C TRP A 248 15.34 10.60 -15.72
N ALA A 249 15.04 11.82 -16.20
CA ALA A 249 14.91 12.10 -17.62
C ALA A 249 16.20 11.75 -18.39
N GLU A 250 17.38 12.10 -17.86
CA GLU A 250 18.67 11.77 -18.47
C GLU A 250 19.00 10.27 -18.42
N ARG A 251 18.69 9.57 -17.32
CA ARG A 251 18.85 8.11 -17.20
C ARG A 251 18.03 7.35 -18.26
N LEU A 252 16.85 7.87 -18.61
CA LEU A 252 15.97 7.26 -19.62
C LEU A 252 16.45 7.55 -21.04
N LYS A 253 17.03 8.73 -21.31
CA LYS A 253 17.67 9.05 -22.59
C LYS A 253 18.92 8.22 -22.85
N ASN A 254 19.72 7.99 -21.82
CA ASN A 254 21.01 7.29 -21.92
C ASN A 254 20.92 5.77 -21.75
N LYS A 255 19.71 5.18 -21.82
CA LYS A 255 19.52 3.74 -21.75
C LYS A 255 20.02 3.12 -23.07
N PRO A 256 21.12 2.33 -23.09
CA PRO A 256 21.59 1.71 -24.32
C PRO A 256 20.50 0.80 -24.91
N ALA A 257 20.43 0.75 -26.24
CA ALA A 257 19.43 -0.06 -26.96
C ALA A 257 19.45 -1.52 -26.48
N PRO A 258 18.29 -2.19 -26.37
CA PRO A 258 18.24 -3.55 -25.87
C PRO A 258 18.97 -4.46 -26.86
N VAL A 259 19.99 -5.17 -26.40
CA VAL A 259 20.53 -6.33 -27.13
C VAL A 259 19.38 -7.30 -27.34
N LYS A 260 19.01 -7.57 -28.59
CA LYS A 260 18.06 -8.63 -28.95
C LYS A 260 18.59 -9.96 -28.42
N LYS A 261 18.06 -10.42 -27.28
CA LYS A 261 18.20 -11.81 -26.83
C LYS A 261 16.90 -12.53 -27.13
N THR A 262 16.90 -13.25 -28.25
CA THR A 262 15.96 -14.34 -28.54
C THR A 262 16.16 -15.45 -27.52
N GLY A 263 15.15 -15.66 -26.67
CA GLY A 263 15.09 -16.68 -25.62
C GLY A 263 14.19 -16.21 -24.48
N PRO A 264 13.35 -17.06 -23.88
CA PRO A 264 12.31 -16.61 -22.94
C PRO A 264 12.98 -16.06 -21.68
N HIS A 265 12.92 -14.74 -21.51
CA HIS A 265 13.47 -14.04 -20.35
C HIS A 265 12.38 -13.79 -19.32
N LYS A 266 12.64 -14.36 -18.14
CA LYS A 266 11.89 -14.27 -16.89
C LYS A 266 11.53 -12.83 -16.53
N ILE A 267 10.25 -12.67 -16.22
CA ILE A 267 9.68 -11.55 -15.46
C ILE A 267 10.41 -11.45 -14.12
N ILE A 268 10.69 -10.24 -13.68
CA ILE A 268 11.20 -9.92 -12.33
C ILE A 268 10.10 -10.28 -11.33
N VAL A 269 10.21 -11.49 -10.75
CA VAL A 269 9.42 -12.01 -9.62
C VAL A 269 10.33 -12.21 -8.40
N ASP A 270 11.53 -11.62 -8.40
CA ASP A 270 12.55 -11.90 -7.37
C ASP A 270 12.27 -11.27 -6.00
N ASP A 271 11.12 -10.60 -5.79
CA ASP A 271 10.74 -10.05 -4.48
C ASP A 271 9.39 -10.54 -3.94
N VAL A 272 8.62 -11.33 -4.71
CA VAL A 272 7.35 -11.92 -4.24
C VAL A 272 7.52 -13.37 -3.78
N ASN A 273 8.67 -13.99 -4.05
CA ASN A 273 8.94 -15.37 -3.66
C ASN A 273 10.38 -15.57 -3.16
N LYS A 274 10.92 -14.60 -2.42
CA LYS A 274 12.06 -14.92 -1.54
C LYS A 274 11.50 -15.77 -0.39
N PRO A 275 12.07 -16.95 -0.11
CA PRO A 275 11.71 -17.67 1.11
C PRO A 275 11.88 -16.71 2.29
N GLU A 276 10.90 -16.71 3.21
CA GLU A 276 10.98 -15.90 4.42
C GLU A 276 12.32 -16.17 5.10
N ARG A 277 13.07 -15.10 5.41
CA ARG A 277 14.38 -15.26 6.01
C ARG A 277 14.20 -15.90 7.39
N PRO A 278 15.03 -16.89 7.76
CA PRO A 278 14.86 -17.62 9.00
C PRO A 278 14.85 -16.69 10.23
N ARG A 279 13.77 -16.71 11.00
CA ARG A 279 13.63 -15.92 12.23
C ARG A 279 14.21 -16.62 13.45
N ARG A 280 14.63 -15.83 14.44
CA ARG A 280 15.06 -16.34 15.75
C ARG A 280 13.89 -16.41 16.70
N SER A 281 13.76 -17.53 17.42
CA SER A 281 12.75 -17.70 18.46
C SER A 281 13.07 -16.92 19.75
N GLU A 282 14.34 -16.59 19.96
CA GLU A 282 14.86 -15.98 21.19
C GLU A 282 15.85 -14.86 20.88
N LYS A 283 16.02 -13.94 21.84
CA LYS A 283 16.95 -12.82 21.74
C LYS A 283 18.37 -13.32 21.48
N PRO A 284 19.06 -12.85 20.41
CA PRO A 284 20.40 -13.30 20.09
C PRO A 284 21.41 -12.91 21.18
N THR A 285 22.19 -13.90 21.62
CA THR A 285 23.36 -13.70 22.48
C THR A 285 24.63 -13.97 21.66
N HIS A 286 25.81 -13.60 22.17
CA HIS A 286 27.08 -14.00 21.52
C HIS A 286 27.19 -15.53 21.37
N ARG A 287 26.60 -16.29 22.30
CA ARG A 287 26.49 -17.75 22.17
C ARG A 287 25.64 -18.16 20.95
N THR A 288 24.51 -17.50 20.74
CA THR A 288 23.65 -17.70 19.55
C THR A 288 24.42 -17.40 18.26
N ILE A 289 25.11 -16.25 18.20
CA ILE A 289 25.93 -15.85 17.05
C ILE A 289 27.01 -16.88 16.77
N ASN A 290 27.69 -17.38 17.80
CA ASN A 290 28.74 -18.40 17.66
C ASN A 290 28.24 -19.72 17.07
N TYR A 291 27.05 -20.18 17.46
CA TYR A 291 26.42 -21.35 16.84
C TYR A 291 26.02 -21.09 15.38
N GLU A 292 25.51 -19.90 15.06
CA GLU A 292 25.14 -19.53 13.69
C GLU A 292 26.38 -19.41 12.77
N LEU A 293 27.46 -18.80 13.25
CA LEU A 293 28.76 -18.79 12.57
C LEU A 293 29.27 -20.22 12.34
N ALA A 294 29.15 -21.08 13.35
CA ALA A 294 29.56 -22.48 13.25
C ALA A 294 28.72 -23.27 12.23
N CYS A 295 27.40 -23.04 12.19
CA CYS A 295 26.51 -23.59 11.16
C CYS A 295 26.91 -23.15 9.75
N GLY A 296 27.47 -21.94 9.59
CA GLY A 296 27.97 -21.44 8.31
C GLY A 296 29.13 -22.26 7.72
N PHE A 297 29.84 -23.05 8.52
CA PHE A 297 30.85 -23.98 8.04
C PHE A 297 30.30 -25.36 7.65
N CYS A 298 29.01 -25.59 7.81
CA CYS A 298 28.35 -26.82 7.38
C CYS A 298 28.08 -26.76 5.87
N GLU A 299 28.56 -27.76 5.12
CA GLU A 299 28.37 -27.85 3.66
C GLU A 299 26.88 -28.00 3.32
N GLU A 300 26.22 -28.97 3.96
CA GLU A 300 24.79 -29.28 3.83
C GLU A 300 23.95 -28.49 4.86
N LEU A 301 23.68 -27.23 4.55
CA LEU A 301 22.90 -26.35 5.41
C LEU A 301 21.51 -26.03 4.83
N ASP A 302 20.46 -26.39 5.56
CA ASP A 302 19.12 -25.83 5.36
C ASP A 302 18.89 -24.66 6.32
N LEU A 303 18.76 -23.47 5.76
CA LEU A 303 18.58 -22.22 6.50
C LEU A 303 17.24 -22.19 7.27
N ASN A 304 16.22 -22.89 6.75
CA ASN A 304 14.91 -22.99 7.38
C ASN A 304 14.86 -24.07 8.48
N ASN A 305 15.82 -25.00 8.48
CA ASN A 305 15.93 -26.05 9.48
C ASN A 305 17.40 -26.25 9.89
N LEU A 306 17.85 -25.45 10.87
CA LEU A 306 19.22 -25.55 11.39
C LEU A 306 19.49 -26.82 12.22
N ARG A 307 18.48 -27.63 12.57
CA ARG A 307 18.67 -28.78 13.49
C ARG A 307 19.81 -29.71 13.05
N PRO A 308 19.93 -30.12 11.76
CA PRO A 308 21.04 -30.97 11.32
C PRO A 308 22.41 -30.27 11.46
N ALA A 309 22.49 -28.98 11.12
CA ALA A 309 23.71 -28.21 11.21
C ALA A 309 24.13 -27.89 12.65
N MET A 310 23.20 -27.89 13.61
CA MET A 310 23.50 -27.61 15.02
C MET A 310 24.42 -28.64 15.66
N ASP A 311 24.33 -29.91 15.28
CA ASP A 311 25.21 -30.95 15.84
C ASP A 311 26.63 -30.83 15.27
N PHE A 312 26.76 -30.47 13.99
CA PHE A 312 28.04 -30.07 13.41
C PHE A 312 28.62 -28.84 14.11
N ALA A 313 27.80 -27.81 14.34
CA ALA A 313 28.21 -26.59 15.00
C ALA A 313 28.73 -26.84 16.43
N LYS A 314 28.00 -27.61 17.23
CA LYS A 314 28.45 -28.00 18.59
C LYS A 314 29.78 -28.73 18.56
N ARG A 315 29.98 -29.62 17.57
CA ARG A 315 31.20 -30.39 17.43
C ARG A 315 32.41 -29.50 17.13
N ILE A 316 32.33 -28.62 16.13
CA ILE A 316 33.47 -27.75 15.78
C ILE A 316 33.79 -26.73 16.88
N ILE A 317 32.78 -26.29 17.65
CA ILE A 317 32.95 -25.43 18.82
C ILE A 317 33.66 -26.19 19.95
N ALA A 318 33.26 -27.45 20.20
CA ALA A 318 33.88 -28.30 21.22
C ALA A 318 35.31 -28.71 20.86
N GLU A 319 35.58 -28.89 19.56
CA GLU A 319 36.91 -29.18 19.01
C GLU A 319 37.82 -27.93 18.95
N ASP A 320 37.29 -26.73 19.28
CA ASP A 320 37.98 -25.44 19.17
C ASP A 320 38.62 -25.23 17.78
N ARG A 321 37.87 -25.56 16.72
CA ARG A 321 38.36 -25.52 15.35
C ARG A 321 38.87 -24.12 15.00
N GLU A 322 40.13 -24.03 14.58
CA GLU A 322 40.87 -22.77 14.53
C GLU A 322 40.24 -21.73 13.59
N ASP A 323 39.80 -22.13 12.40
CA ASP A 323 39.13 -21.24 11.43
C ASP A 323 37.79 -20.70 11.94
N TRP A 324 37.00 -21.50 12.64
CA TRP A 324 35.78 -21.05 13.32
C TRP A 324 36.13 -20.10 14.47
N LYS A 325 37.13 -20.43 15.29
CA LYS A 325 37.57 -19.61 16.42
C LYS A 325 38.04 -18.23 15.98
N GLN A 326 38.88 -18.18 14.96
CA GLN A 326 39.39 -16.94 14.37
C GLN A 326 38.25 -16.09 13.79
N MET A 327 37.27 -16.71 13.13
CA MET A 327 36.06 -16.03 12.66
C MET A 327 35.20 -15.50 13.81
N SER A 328 34.94 -16.34 14.81
CA SER A 328 34.18 -16.00 16.02
C SER A 328 34.79 -14.81 16.76
N MET A 329 36.10 -14.79 16.95
CA MET A 329 36.81 -13.67 17.57
C MET A 329 36.68 -12.37 16.77
N THR A 330 36.88 -12.43 15.45
CA THR A 330 36.75 -11.25 14.58
C THR A 330 35.32 -10.71 14.57
N VAL A 331 34.32 -11.58 14.52
CA VAL A 331 32.91 -11.18 14.48
C VAL A 331 32.43 -10.69 15.85
N GLY A 332 32.92 -11.27 16.94
CA GLY A 332 32.52 -10.90 18.31
C GLY A 332 32.92 -9.49 18.74
N ILE A 333 33.90 -8.87 18.07
CA ILE A 333 34.30 -7.48 18.33
C ILE A 333 33.55 -6.46 17.46
N ILE A 334 32.76 -6.91 16.48
CA ILE A 334 31.99 -6.01 15.60
C ILE A 334 30.85 -5.39 16.41
N PRO A 335 30.73 -4.05 16.43
CA PRO A 335 29.63 -3.38 17.11
C PRO A 335 28.28 -3.89 16.60
N ASP A 336 27.37 -4.14 17.53
CA ASP A 336 25.98 -4.48 17.21
C ASP A 336 25.81 -5.72 16.30
N ILE A 337 26.74 -6.68 16.38
CA ILE A 337 26.66 -7.92 15.61
C ILE A 337 25.38 -8.72 15.89
N LYS A 338 24.86 -8.64 17.12
CA LYS A 338 23.61 -9.28 17.54
C LYS A 338 22.38 -8.69 16.84
N GLY A 339 22.48 -7.48 16.28
CA GLY A 339 21.41 -6.81 15.56
C GLY A 339 21.24 -7.28 14.11
N TYR A 340 22.11 -8.15 13.59
CA TYR A 340 21.96 -8.73 12.25
C TYR A 340 21.17 -10.03 12.27
N ASP A 341 20.38 -10.26 11.23
CA ASP A 341 19.54 -11.45 11.10
C ASP A 341 20.36 -12.74 10.94
N ARG A 342 19.73 -13.89 11.23
CA ARG A 342 20.40 -15.20 11.22
C ARG A 342 21.06 -15.50 9.88
N GLN A 343 20.35 -15.22 8.78
CA GLN A 343 20.86 -15.49 7.44
C GLN A 343 22.12 -14.69 7.14
N THR A 344 22.20 -13.42 7.55
CA THR A 344 23.39 -12.58 7.39
C THR A 344 24.59 -13.18 8.11
N ILE A 345 24.41 -13.60 9.37
CA ILE A 345 25.48 -14.19 10.19
C ILE A 345 26.02 -15.49 9.56
N ILE A 346 25.12 -16.33 9.05
CA ILE A 346 25.51 -17.58 8.37
C ILE A 346 26.21 -17.30 7.05
N ASP A 347 25.66 -16.40 6.23
CA ASP A 347 26.20 -16.05 4.92
C ASP A 347 27.58 -15.38 5.02
N LEU A 348 27.83 -14.64 6.10
CA LEU A 348 29.13 -14.05 6.41
C LEU A 348 30.26 -15.09 6.36
N VAL A 349 29.96 -16.31 6.81
CA VAL A 349 30.88 -17.45 6.80
C VAL A 349 30.77 -18.23 5.49
N ARG A 350 29.56 -18.60 5.06
CA ARG A 350 29.38 -19.44 3.85
C ARG A 350 29.91 -18.81 2.57
N LYS A 351 29.81 -17.49 2.44
CA LYS A 351 30.24 -16.76 1.24
C LYS A 351 31.69 -16.31 1.33
N ALA A 352 32.34 -16.48 2.49
CA ALA A 352 33.73 -16.10 2.66
C ALA A 352 34.65 -16.97 1.78
N PRO A 353 35.55 -16.36 1.01
CA PRO A 353 36.59 -17.10 0.31
C PRO A 353 37.50 -17.86 1.31
N LYS A 354 38.15 -18.93 0.87
CA LYS A 354 39.09 -19.70 1.72
C LYS A 354 40.20 -18.83 2.35
N ALA A 355 40.62 -17.77 1.65
CA ALA A 355 41.60 -16.81 2.15
C ALA A 355 41.11 -16.04 3.39
N VAL A 356 39.80 -15.88 3.59
CA VAL A 356 39.22 -15.24 4.77
C VAL A 356 39.23 -16.21 5.97
N HIS A 357 38.94 -17.49 5.73
CA HIS A 357 38.93 -18.51 6.78
C HIS A 357 40.33 -18.82 7.32
N ASN A 358 41.31 -18.91 6.43
CA ASN A 358 42.66 -19.38 6.75
C ASN A 358 43.73 -18.28 6.69
N GLY A 359 43.37 -17.06 6.25
CA GLY A 359 44.33 -15.99 6.01
C GLY A 359 44.44 -14.97 7.15
N ASN A 360 45.08 -13.84 6.82
CA ASN A 360 45.42 -12.78 7.76
C ASN A 360 44.16 -12.26 8.51
N PRO A 361 44.22 -12.06 9.84
CA PRO A 361 43.21 -11.35 10.62
C PRO A 361 42.66 -10.07 9.97
N ASP A 362 43.49 -9.29 9.27
CA ASP A 362 43.09 -8.04 8.62
C ASP A 362 42.15 -8.30 7.44
N ILE A 363 42.48 -9.27 6.59
CA ILE A 363 41.61 -9.70 5.47
C ILE A 363 40.25 -10.16 6.02
N ARG A 364 40.26 -10.91 7.13
CA ARG A 364 39.04 -11.39 7.76
C ARG A 364 38.22 -10.27 8.38
N ARG A 365 38.86 -9.30 9.03
CA ARG A 365 38.19 -8.10 9.55
C ARG A 365 37.55 -7.29 8.41
N THR A 366 38.32 -6.98 7.37
CA THR A 366 37.85 -6.23 6.21
C THR A 366 36.71 -6.95 5.51
N TRP A 367 36.79 -8.28 5.37
CA TRP A 367 35.68 -9.09 4.87
C TRP A 367 34.44 -8.91 5.73
N CYS A 368 34.52 -9.13 7.04
CA CYS A 368 33.36 -9.09 7.91
C CYS A 368 32.69 -7.71 7.92
N GLU A 369 33.46 -6.64 8.06
CA GLU A 369 32.94 -5.27 8.08
C GLU A 369 32.33 -4.89 6.72
N SER A 370 33.01 -5.22 5.62
CA SER A 370 32.52 -4.92 4.27
C SER A 370 31.28 -5.73 3.92
N PHE A 371 31.23 -7.00 4.31
CA PHE A 371 30.11 -7.88 4.08
C PHE A 371 28.87 -7.40 4.82
N LEU A 372 29.01 -7.05 6.11
CA LEU A 372 27.90 -6.50 6.90
C LEU A 372 27.45 -5.14 6.36
N ALA A 373 28.36 -4.31 5.85
CA ALA A 373 27.98 -3.04 5.24
C ALA A 373 27.13 -3.22 3.97
N VAL A 374 27.49 -4.18 3.09
CA VAL A 374 26.84 -4.35 1.78
C VAL A 374 25.64 -5.30 1.82
N HIS A 375 25.75 -6.38 2.59
CA HIS A 375 24.78 -7.48 2.63
C HIS A 375 24.05 -7.62 3.96
N GLY A 376 24.44 -6.84 4.97
CA GLY A 376 23.88 -6.94 6.31
C GLY A 376 22.42 -6.56 6.36
N VAL A 377 21.58 -7.49 6.80
CA VAL A 377 20.16 -7.25 7.08
C VAL A 377 19.97 -7.21 8.59
N ARG A 378 19.34 -6.15 9.09
CA ARG A 378 18.99 -6.03 10.51
C ARG A 378 17.86 -7.00 10.86
N ASP A 379 17.98 -7.65 12.01
CA ASP A 379 16.97 -8.58 12.50
C ASP A 379 15.69 -7.80 12.83
N PRO A 380 14.56 -8.04 12.15
CA PRO A 380 13.34 -7.25 12.34
C PRO A 380 12.73 -7.42 13.73
N ASP A 381 13.01 -8.53 14.42
CA ASP A 381 12.41 -8.86 15.71
C ASP A 381 13.30 -8.41 16.88
N TRP A 382 14.62 -8.28 16.66
CA TRP A 382 15.60 -8.06 17.74
C TRP A 382 16.51 -6.83 17.57
N TYR A 383 16.51 -6.17 16.41
CA TYR A 383 17.26 -4.94 16.21
C TYR A 383 16.46 -3.74 16.73
N GLU A 384 17.04 -3.05 17.71
CA GLU A 384 16.56 -1.74 18.15
C GLU A 384 17.41 -0.67 17.48
N TYR A 385 16.77 0.22 16.70
CA TYR A 385 17.47 1.34 16.09
C TYR A 385 17.96 2.28 17.20
N VAL A 386 19.28 2.35 17.36
CA VAL A 386 19.93 3.35 18.20
C VAL A 386 20.42 4.45 17.26
N PRO A 387 19.93 5.70 17.39
CA PRO A 387 20.42 6.82 16.61
C PRO A 387 21.93 6.96 16.83
N ASP A 388 22.70 6.89 15.75
CA ASP A 388 24.12 7.18 15.82
C ASP A 388 24.29 8.69 16.09
N ASN A 389 25.11 9.07 17.07
CA ASN A 389 25.31 10.48 17.45
C ASN A 389 26.11 11.26 16.39
N THR A 390 26.55 10.59 15.33
CA THR A 390 27.36 11.14 14.25
C THR A 390 26.53 11.16 12.97
N PRO A 391 26.07 12.33 12.50
CA PRO A 391 25.37 12.41 11.22
C PRO A 391 26.34 12.08 10.09
N THR A 392 26.24 10.88 9.52
CA THR A 392 26.93 10.53 8.27
C THR A 392 26.07 11.00 7.11
N THR A 393 26.63 11.83 6.24
CA THR A 393 25.95 12.31 5.04
C THR A 393 25.61 11.15 4.10
N HIS A 394 24.62 11.34 3.22
CA HIS A 394 24.31 10.34 2.19
C HIS A 394 25.52 10.03 1.29
N GLU A 395 26.36 11.05 1.02
CA GLU A 395 27.56 10.91 0.21
C GLU A 395 28.62 10.04 0.90
N GLU A 396 28.89 10.28 2.19
CA GLU A 396 29.81 9.46 3.00
C GLU A 396 29.31 8.01 3.12
N ASN A 397 28.01 7.82 3.32
CA ASN A 397 27.41 6.48 3.37
C ASN A 397 27.51 5.76 2.02
N ALA A 398 27.24 6.45 0.91
CA ALA A 398 27.39 5.90 -0.43
C ALA A 398 28.86 5.57 -0.75
N ALA A 399 29.80 6.42 -0.35
CA ALA A 399 31.23 6.16 -0.50
C ALA A 399 31.68 4.94 0.31
N ARG A 400 31.22 4.82 1.57
CA ARG A 400 31.48 3.66 2.44
C ARG A 400 30.98 2.36 1.82
N LEU A 401 29.76 2.34 1.27
CA LEU A 401 29.19 1.17 0.61
C LEU A 401 29.94 0.81 -0.68
N ARG A 402 30.35 1.79 -1.49
CA ARG A 402 31.17 1.56 -2.69
C ARG A 402 32.52 0.97 -2.33
N GLN A 403 33.17 1.49 -1.28
CA GLN A 403 34.45 1.00 -0.81
C GLN A 403 34.32 -0.41 -0.25
N ALA A 404 33.33 -0.69 0.60
CA ALA A 404 33.04 -2.03 1.09
C ALA A 404 32.80 -3.02 -0.07
N GLY A 405 32.01 -2.64 -1.06
CA GLY A 405 31.79 -3.45 -2.26
C GLY A 405 33.07 -3.69 -3.08
N LYS A 406 33.99 -2.72 -3.13
CA LYS A 406 35.31 -2.88 -3.73
C LYS A 406 36.14 -3.90 -2.94
N CYS A 407 36.24 -3.75 -1.63
CA CYS A 407 36.96 -4.66 -0.74
C CYS A 407 36.49 -6.12 -0.90
N LEU A 408 35.18 -6.37 -0.96
CA LEU A 408 34.63 -7.71 -1.17
C LEU A 408 35.10 -8.33 -2.49
N ARG A 409 35.00 -7.58 -3.60
CA ARG A 409 35.45 -8.06 -4.92
C ARG A 409 36.96 -8.29 -4.97
N ASP A 410 37.73 -7.43 -4.32
CA ASP A 410 39.19 -7.54 -4.28
C ASP A 410 39.62 -8.77 -3.45
N ILE A 411 38.97 -9.04 -2.33
CA ILE A 411 39.17 -10.26 -1.53
C ILE A 411 38.76 -11.52 -2.32
N GLU A 412 37.63 -11.51 -3.02
CA GLU A 412 37.17 -12.62 -3.86
C GLU A 412 38.12 -12.92 -5.03
N THR A 413 38.72 -11.87 -5.62
CA THR A 413 39.67 -11.98 -6.74
C THR A 413 41.12 -12.19 -6.29
N GLY A 414 41.39 -12.25 -4.99
CA GLY A 414 42.73 -12.43 -4.43
C GLY A 414 43.65 -11.21 -4.56
N ARG A 415 43.09 -10.02 -4.81
CA ARG A 415 43.82 -8.75 -4.92
C ARG A 415 43.79 -8.03 -3.57
N PHE A 416 44.62 -8.45 -2.62
CA PHE A 416 44.65 -7.85 -1.30
C PHE A 416 45.45 -6.53 -1.33
N GLN A 417 44.80 -5.39 -1.10
CA GLN A 417 45.50 -4.13 -0.82
C GLN A 417 46.17 -4.25 0.56
N CYS A 418 47.41 -4.72 0.62
CA CYS A 418 48.29 -4.44 1.74
C CYS A 418 48.85 -3.03 1.55
N ASP A 419 48.07 -2.02 1.91
CA ASP A 419 48.65 -0.68 2.11
C ASP A 419 49.40 -0.72 3.45
N GLU A 420 50.62 -1.28 3.43
CA GLU A 420 51.68 -0.82 4.32
C GLU A 420 52.03 0.61 3.88
N GLU A 421 51.38 1.61 4.48
CA GLU A 421 52.01 2.92 4.59
C GLU A 421 52.82 2.96 5.89
N LYS A 422 54.12 3.18 5.70
CA LYS A 422 55.19 3.34 6.69
C LYS A 422 55.04 4.61 7.52
#